data_AF-A0A7S4HCQ3-F1
#
_entry.id   AF-A0A7S4HCQ3-F1
#
_cell.length_a   1.000
_cell.length_b   1.000
_cell.length_c   1.000
_cell.angle_alpha   90.00
_cell.angle_beta   90.00
_cell.angle_gamma   90.00
#
_symmetry.space_group_name_H-M   'P 1'
#
loop_
_entity.id
_entity.type
_entity.pdbx_description
1 polymer ?
#
loop_
_entity_poly.entity_id
_entity_poly.type
_entity_poly.pdbx_seq_one_letter_code
_entity_poly.pdbx_strand_id
1 'polypeptide(L)'
;GAPRTVDERERHKHTPPPPSPPSSVFMGDAFSKCVGAEAPLYGPQYEHNVMFLCNHNSCRSQMADGWLRALRGSQSVGVASAGIVGGTAVKPGAITVMGEAGVDISKYTSDAISDFSPNDFDIVISCCGCGDKLNPADKIAWKKRAVFQDWNLDDPPAIDPGDLSAYRRVRDEARAKVLQLLEMCE
;
A
#
# COMPACT_ATOMS: atom_id res chain seq x y z
N GLY A 1 22.47 -59.19 -68.66
CA GLY A 1 21.29 -58.38 -68.30
C GLY A 1 20.25 -59.29 -67.69
N ALA A 2 19.67 -58.86 -66.55
CA ALA A 2 18.53 -59.45 -65.81
C ALA A 2 18.75 -60.87 -65.21
N PRO A 3 17.96 -61.32 -64.20
CA PRO A 3 17.25 -60.61 -63.11
C PRO A 3 17.25 -61.34 -61.73
N ARG A 4 16.50 -60.75 -60.76
CA ARG A 4 15.63 -61.38 -59.72
C ARG A 4 16.19 -61.87 -58.35
N THR A 5 16.05 -60.97 -57.38
CA THR A 5 15.33 -61.04 -56.08
C THR A 5 14.95 -62.37 -55.41
N VAL A 6 15.24 -62.43 -54.10
CA VAL A 6 14.52 -63.08 -52.97
C VAL A 6 14.83 -62.20 -51.75
N ASP A 7 13.88 -61.46 -51.15
CA ASP A 7 12.86 -61.84 -50.15
C ASP A 7 13.44 -62.46 -48.87
N GLU A 8 13.39 -61.70 -47.78
CA GLU A 8 13.27 -62.25 -46.43
C GLU A 8 12.70 -61.16 -45.50
N ARG A 9 11.42 -61.34 -45.13
CA ARG A 9 10.82 -60.73 -43.93
C ARG A 9 11.58 -61.25 -42.71
N GLU A 10 11.79 -60.43 -41.68
CA GLU A 10 11.65 -60.86 -40.27
C GLU A 10 11.72 -59.72 -39.24
N ARG A 11 10.79 -59.84 -38.28
CA ARG A 11 10.84 -59.50 -36.85
C ARG A 11 10.98 -58.04 -36.39
N HIS A 12 9.81 -57.54 -36.02
CA HIS A 12 9.56 -56.78 -34.78
C HIS A 12 10.56 -57.07 -33.65
N LYS A 13 11.27 -56.04 -33.20
CA LYS A 13 11.88 -55.99 -31.87
C LYS A 13 11.18 -54.90 -31.07
N HIS A 14 10.55 -55.31 -29.96
CA HIS A 14 10.02 -54.46 -28.91
C HIS A 14 11.14 -53.60 -28.30
N THR A 15 10.96 -52.28 -28.29
CA THR A 15 11.74 -51.36 -27.45
C THR A 15 10.86 -50.94 -26.27
N PRO A 16 11.30 -51.11 -25.01
CA PRO A 16 10.54 -50.63 -23.85
C PRO A 16 10.56 -49.09 -23.77
N PRO A 17 9.51 -48.45 -23.22
CA PRO A 17 9.46 -47.00 -23.07
C PRO A 17 10.44 -46.50 -21.99
N PRO A 18 10.90 -45.23 -22.08
CA PRO A 18 11.85 -44.65 -21.14
C PRO A 18 11.24 -44.44 -19.74
N PRO A 19 12.08 -44.41 -18.68
CA PRO A 19 11.63 -44.21 -17.31
C PRO A 19 11.12 -42.78 -17.06
N SER A 20 10.08 -42.68 -16.22
CA SER A 20 9.45 -41.43 -15.79
C SER A 20 10.41 -40.56 -14.97
N PRO A 21 10.36 -39.23 -15.09
CA PRO A 21 11.20 -38.32 -14.30
C PRO A 21 10.78 -38.31 -12.81
N PRO A 22 11.72 -37.99 -11.90
CA PRO A 22 11.46 -37.95 -10.47
C PRO A 22 10.50 -36.81 -10.11
N SER A 23 9.60 -37.10 -9.16
CA SER A 23 8.68 -36.15 -8.54
C SER A 23 9.44 -35.03 -7.84
N SER A 24 9.56 -33.88 -8.51
CA SER A 24 10.04 -32.64 -7.89
C SER A 24 8.92 -32.07 -7.02
N VAL A 25 9.16 -32.07 -5.71
CA VAL A 25 8.46 -31.21 -4.76
C VAL A 25 8.80 -29.77 -5.14
N PHE A 26 7.85 -29.04 -5.73
CA PHE A 26 7.92 -27.59 -5.85
C PHE A 26 6.83 -26.97 -4.97
N MET A 27 7.29 -26.02 -4.16
CA MET A 27 6.49 -25.07 -3.38
C MET A 27 5.27 -24.59 -4.17
N GLY A 28 4.14 -24.49 -3.48
CA GLY A 28 2.85 -24.16 -4.07
C GLY A 28 2.89 -22.92 -4.96
N ASP A 29 2.51 -23.13 -6.22
CA ASP A 29 2.06 -22.08 -7.11
C ASP A 29 0.72 -21.54 -6.60
N ALA A 30 0.79 -20.56 -5.70
CA ALA A 30 -0.25 -19.57 -5.54
C ALA A 30 -0.13 -18.48 -6.63
N PHE A 31 0.05 -18.88 -7.89
CA PHE A 31 -0.08 -18.00 -9.05
C PHE A 31 -1.49 -18.12 -9.62
N SER A 32 -2.48 -17.77 -8.79
CA SER A 32 -3.83 -17.53 -9.26
C SER A 32 -4.40 -16.32 -8.53
N LYS A 33 -4.13 -15.15 -9.12
CA LYS A 33 -4.97 -13.95 -9.12
C LYS A 33 -4.34 -12.89 -10.02
N CYS A 34 -4.36 -13.12 -11.33
CA CYS A 34 -4.27 -12.04 -12.30
C CYS A 34 -5.64 -11.38 -12.42
N VAL A 35 -5.93 -10.44 -11.52
CA VAL A 35 -6.96 -9.41 -11.71
C VAL A 35 -6.30 -8.10 -11.30
N GLY A 36 -5.93 -7.28 -12.29
CA GLY A 36 -5.41 -5.91 -12.19
C GLY A 36 -5.09 -5.36 -10.80
N ALA A 37 -4.03 -5.86 -10.16
CA ALA A 37 -3.55 -5.27 -8.92
C ALA A 37 -2.89 -3.93 -9.26
N GLU A 38 -3.46 -2.82 -8.79
CA GLU A 38 -2.77 -1.53 -8.76
C GLU A 38 -1.38 -1.74 -8.14
N ALA A 39 -0.36 -1.09 -8.71
CA ALA A 39 0.99 -1.18 -8.20
C ALA A 39 0.99 -0.82 -6.70
N PRO A 40 1.73 -1.56 -5.86
CA PRO A 40 1.77 -1.29 -4.44
C PRO A 40 2.23 0.16 -4.18
N LEU A 41 1.48 0.84 -3.33
CA LEU A 41 1.58 2.28 -3.11
C LEU A 41 2.80 2.67 -2.27
N TYR A 42 3.42 1.67 -1.64
CA TYR A 42 4.69 1.71 -0.92
C TYR A 42 5.46 0.39 -1.18
N GLY A 43 6.72 0.30 -0.76
CA GLY A 43 7.55 -0.90 -0.90
C GLY A 43 8.98 -0.63 -1.36
N PRO A 44 9.78 -1.69 -1.64
CA PRO A 44 11.21 -1.58 -1.95
C PRO A 44 11.51 -0.87 -3.29
N GLN A 45 10.50 -0.64 -4.12
CA GLN A 45 10.60 0.13 -5.34
C GLN A 45 10.68 1.64 -5.12
N TYR A 46 10.33 2.13 -3.93
CA TYR A 46 10.44 3.54 -3.55
C TYR A 46 11.71 3.78 -2.74
N GLU A 47 12.29 4.96 -2.90
CA GLU A 47 13.46 5.41 -2.14
C GLU A 47 13.11 5.73 -0.68
N HIS A 48 11.90 6.27 -0.47
CA HIS A 48 11.35 6.55 0.85
C HIS A 48 9.93 6.02 0.97
N ASN A 49 9.62 5.33 2.07
CA ASN A 49 8.27 4.91 2.38
C ASN A 49 7.71 5.68 3.59
N VAL A 50 6.56 6.33 3.39
CA VAL A 50 5.88 7.18 4.37
C VAL A 50 4.63 6.50 4.92
N MET A 51 4.49 6.48 6.24
CA MET A 51 3.27 6.04 6.94
C MET A 51 2.58 7.19 7.66
N PHE A 52 1.31 7.46 7.31
CA PHE A 52 0.45 8.40 8.03
C PHE A 52 -0.41 7.69 9.08
N LEU A 53 -0.18 7.99 10.35
CA LEU A 53 -0.91 7.40 11.47
C LEU A 53 -1.93 8.38 12.06
N CYS A 54 -3.12 7.87 12.37
CA CYS A 54 -4.07 8.56 13.25
C CYS A 54 -4.85 7.58 14.14
N ASN A 55 -5.85 8.06 14.88
CA ASN A 55 -6.61 7.19 15.78
C ASN A 55 -7.48 6.18 15.02
N HIS A 56 -8.23 6.66 14.01
CA HIS A 56 -9.29 5.87 13.35
C HIS A 56 -9.07 5.67 11.85
N ASN A 57 -8.06 6.28 11.25
CA ASN A 57 -7.84 6.33 9.80
C ASN A 57 -9.06 6.79 8.97
N SER A 58 -9.79 7.80 9.47
CA SER A 58 -11.04 8.24 8.85
C SER A 58 -11.00 9.65 8.26
N CYS A 59 -9.97 10.46 8.52
CA CYS A 59 -9.98 11.87 8.09
C CYS A 59 -8.59 12.42 7.78
N ARG A 60 -7.82 12.85 8.79
CA ARG A 60 -6.55 13.57 8.60
C ARG A 60 -5.49 12.75 7.86
N SER A 61 -5.26 11.51 8.30
CA SER A 61 -4.30 10.62 7.63
C SER A 61 -4.71 10.27 6.20
N GLN A 62 -6.02 10.17 5.94
CA GLN A 62 -6.57 9.91 4.61
C GLN A 62 -6.34 11.10 3.65
N MET A 63 -6.57 12.33 4.15
CA MET A 63 -6.26 13.54 3.39
C MET A 63 -4.76 13.69 3.13
N ALA A 64 -3.91 13.40 4.12
CA ALA A 64 -2.46 13.44 3.95
C ALA A 64 -1.96 12.40 2.93
N ASP A 65 -2.47 11.17 2.98
CA ASP A 65 -2.19 10.11 2.02
C ASP A 65 -2.61 10.53 0.60
N GLY A 66 -3.86 10.99 0.44
CA GLY A 66 -4.38 11.51 -0.83
C GLY A 66 -3.50 12.63 -1.40
N TRP A 67 -3.07 13.58 -0.56
CA TRP A 67 -2.17 14.64 -1.00
C TRP A 67 -0.80 14.13 -1.42
N LEU A 68 -0.19 13.22 -0.67
CA LEU A 68 1.13 12.70 -1.01
C LEU A 68 1.11 11.98 -2.37
N ARG A 69 0.09 11.14 -2.60
CA ARG A 69 -0.08 10.48 -3.91
C ARG A 69 -0.27 11.47 -5.05
N ALA A 70 -1.05 12.53 -4.82
CA ALA A 70 -1.34 13.53 -5.84
C ALA A 70 -0.16 14.47 -6.13
N LEU A 71 0.69 14.74 -5.14
CA LEU A 71 1.74 15.78 -5.22
C LEU A 71 3.15 15.22 -5.44
N ARG A 72 3.42 13.94 -5.13
CA ARG A 72 4.77 13.35 -5.29
C ARG A 72 5.34 13.39 -6.71
N GLY A 73 4.49 13.55 -7.73
CA GLY A 73 4.93 13.64 -9.12
C GLY A 73 5.79 12.43 -9.53
N SER A 74 7.04 12.69 -9.92
CA SER A 74 8.04 11.67 -10.27
C SER A 74 8.95 11.25 -9.12
N GLN A 75 8.81 11.84 -7.93
CA GLN A 75 9.63 11.48 -6.77
C GLN A 75 9.33 10.05 -6.32
N SER A 76 10.38 9.33 -5.91
CA SER A 76 10.32 7.92 -5.52
C SER A 76 9.85 7.76 -4.07
N VAL A 77 8.64 8.23 -3.76
CA VAL A 77 8.08 8.24 -2.40
C VAL A 77 6.82 7.37 -2.32
N GLY A 78 6.90 6.27 -1.59
CA GLY A 78 5.79 5.38 -1.27
C GLY A 78 4.96 5.89 -0.10
N VAL A 79 3.67 5.54 -0.07
CA VAL A 79 2.76 5.98 1.01
C VAL A 79 1.75 4.92 1.41
N ALA A 80 1.49 4.88 2.71
CA ALA A 80 0.34 4.21 3.31
C ALA A 80 -0.24 5.07 4.44
N SER A 81 -1.47 4.77 4.85
CA SER A 81 -2.06 5.36 6.05
C SER A 81 -2.79 4.31 6.88
N ALA A 82 -2.73 4.47 8.20
CA ALA A 82 -3.31 3.49 9.13
C ALA A 82 -3.87 4.14 10.40
N GLY A 83 -4.72 3.39 11.10
CA GLY A 83 -5.39 3.79 12.33
C GLY A 83 -5.02 2.88 13.49
N ILE A 84 -4.93 3.43 14.70
CA ILE A 84 -4.82 2.61 15.93
C ILE A 84 -6.01 1.67 16.02
N VAL A 85 -7.21 2.21 15.78
CA VAL A 85 -8.46 1.48 15.66
C VAL A 85 -8.89 1.58 14.19
N GLY A 86 -8.47 0.62 13.37
CA GLY A 86 -8.90 0.51 11.98
C GLY A 86 -10.36 0.08 11.83
N GLY A 87 -10.79 -0.15 10.58
CA GLY A 87 -12.12 -0.65 10.27
C GLY A 87 -13.26 0.38 10.36
N THR A 88 -12.93 1.67 10.42
CA THR A 88 -13.95 2.74 10.35
C THR A 88 -14.20 3.16 8.89
N ALA A 89 -15.27 3.90 8.59
CA ALA A 89 -15.42 4.45 7.24
C ALA A 89 -14.63 5.76 7.12
N VAL A 90 -14.11 6.07 5.93
CA VAL A 90 -13.59 7.41 5.64
C VAL A 90 -14.73 8.42 5.81
N LYS A 91 -14.48 9.51 6.53
CA LYS A 91 -15.50 10.53 6.81
C LYS A 91 -15.97 11.14 5.48
N PRO A 92 -17.29 11.19 5.22
CA PRO A 92 -17.83 11.78 3.99
C PRO A 92 -17.36 13.23 3.77
N GLY A 93 -17.24 14.03 4.83
CA GLY A 93 -16.73 15.39 4.74
C GLY A 93 -15.30 15.47 4.18
N ALA A 94 -14.43 14.50 4.53
CA ALA A 94 -13.08 14.42 4.00
C ALA A 94 -13.09 14.08 2.50
N ILE A 95 -13.93 13.12 2.09
CA ILE A 95 -14.12 12.75 0.68
C ILE A 95 -14.57 13.97 -0.13
N THR A 96 -15.58 14.69 0.36
CA THR A 96 -16.11 15.89 -0.30
C THR A 96 -15.03 16.96 -0.50
N VAL A 97 -14.32 17.37 0.56
CA VAL A 97 -13.34 18.48 0.43
C VAL A 97 -12.09 18.11 -0.36
N MET A 98 -11.69 16.84 -0.37
CA MET A 98 -10.60 16.36 -1.22
C MET A 98 -11.04 16.34 -2.69
N GLY A 99 -12.26 15.88 -2.95
CA GLY A 99 -12.85 15.91 -4.29
C GLY A 99 -12.96 17.32 -4.86
N GLU A 100 -13.33 18.32 -4.03
CA GLU A 100 -13.30 19.75 -4.41
C GLU A 100 -11.91 20.20 -4.91
N ALA A 101 -10.85 19.60 -4.36
CA ALA A 101 -9.47 19.91 -4.70
C ALA A 101 -8.88 18.99 -5.79
N GLY A 102 -9.70 18.13 -6.40
CA GLY A 102 -9.31 17.24 -7.48
C GLY A 102 -8.65 15.92 -7.04
N VAL A 103 -8.71 15.58 -5.75
CA VAL A 103 -8.15 14.33 -5.21
C VAL A 103 -9.29 13.42 -4.75
N ASP A 104 -9.49 12.29 -5.44
CA ASP A 104 -10.52 11.32 -5.07
C ASP A 104 -9.98 10.33 -4.04
N ILE A 105 -10.55 10.37 -2.83
CA ILE A 105 -10.28 9.40 -1.74
C ILE A 105 -11.50 8.53 -1.44
N SER A 106 -12.54 8.53 -2.27
CA SER A 106 -13.81 7.82 -1.98
C SER A 106 -13.65 6.31 -1.92
N LYS A 107 -12.57 5.78 -2.53
CA LYS A 107 -12.24 4.35 -2.56
C LYS A 107 -11.26 3.94 -1.47
N TYR A 108 -10.80 4.88 -0.65
CA TYR A 108 -9.82 4.58 0.41
C TYR A 108 -10.51 3.80 1.52
N THR A 109 -9.74 2.93 2.18
CA THR A 109 -10.19 2.10 3.30
C THR A 109 -9.54 2.57 4.59
N SER A 110 -10.22 2.32 5.72
CA SER A 110 -9.65 2.59 7.04
C SER A 110 -8.86 1.38 7.51
N ASP A 111 -7.57 1.35 7.22
CA ASP A 111 -6.75 0.19 7.53
C ASP A 111 -6.23 0.27 8.98
N ALA A 112 -6.02 -0.89 9.60
CA ALA A 112 -5.50 -0.95 10.97
C ALA A 112 -3.97 -0.93 10.96
N ILE A 113 -3.37 -0.32 11.97
CA ILE A 113 -1.90 -0.28 12.11
C ILE A 113 -1.30 -1.69 12.24
N SER A 114 -2.07 -2.66 12.71
CA SER A 114 -1.69 -4.07 12.79
C SER A 114 -1.43 -4.73 11.44
N ASP A 115 -1.97 -4.16 10.36
CA ASP A 115 -1.87 -4.71 9.01
C ASP A 115 -0.52 -4.34 8.36
N PHE A 116 0.26 -3.48 9.00
CA PHE A 116 1.52 -2.94 8.49
C PHE A 116 2.71 -3.27 9.37
N SER A 117 3.86 -3.51 8.74
CA SER A 117 5.14 -3.67 9.43
C SER A 117 5.84 -2.31 9.52
N PRO A 118 6.25 -1.86 10.72
CA PRO A 118 7.03 -0.62 10.86
C PRO A 118 8.32 -0.63 10.07
N ASN A 119 8.91 -1.80 9.78
CA ASN A 119 10.18 -1.89 9.05
C ASN A 119 10.08 -1.55 7.57
N ASP A 120 8.86 -1.47 7.03
CA ASP A 120 8.63 -1.13 5.62
C ASP A 120 8.58 0.39 5.40
N PHE A 121 8.69 1.19 6.47
CA PHE A 121 8.55 2.64 6.44
C PHE A 121 9.74 3.35 7.08
N ASP A 122 10.28 4.32 6.35
CA ASP A 122 11.39 5.16 6.79
C ASP A 122 10.89 6.36 7.61
N ILE A 123 9.73 6.89 7.20
CA ILE A 123 9.13 8.10 7.73
C ILE A 123 7.74 7.79 8.27
N VAL A 124 7.49 8.16 9.52
CA VAL A 124 6.21 7.95 10.20
C VAL A 124 5.67 9.28 10.71
N ILE A 125 4.43 9.59 10.36
CA ILE A 125 3.80 10.88 10.68
C ILE A 125 2.52 10.63 11.47
N SER A 126 2.51 11.08 12.72
CA SER A 126 1.30 11.16 13.55
C SER A 126 0.50 12.41 13.15
N CYS A 127 -0.76 12.22 12.74
CA CYS A 127 -1.62 13.32 12.31
C CYS A 127 -2.45 13.93 13.46
N CYS A 128 -2.46 13.34 14.67
CA CYS A 128 -3.45 13.69 15.71
C CYS A 128 -2.89 13.79 17.14
N GLY A 129 -1.58 13.80 17.36
CA GLY A 129 -1.06 13.52 18.70
C GLY A 129 -1.23 12.06 19.14
N CYS A 130 -1.65 11.16 18.23
CA CYS A 130 -1.86 9.75 18.53
C CYS A 130 -0.57 9.00 18.83
N GLY A 131 0.59 9.57 18.47
CA GLY A 131 1.90 9.05 18.86
C GLY A 131 2.00 8.77 20.37
N ASP A 132 1.26 9.50 21.20
CA ASP A 132 1.23 9.25 22.65
C ASP A 132 0.19 8.26 23.13
N LYS A 133 -0.85 8.02 22.31
CA LYS A 133 -1.93 7.06 22.58
C LYS A 133 -1.64 5.66 22.01
N LEU A 134 -0.58 5.49 21.23
CA LEU A 134 -0.09 4.18 20.81
C LEU A 134 0.28 3.34 22.04
N ASN A 135 -0.07 2.05 22.00
CA ASN A 135 0.37 1.08 23.00
C ASN A 135 1.91 1.12 23.13
N PRO A 136 2.49 0.93 24.33
CA PRO A 136 3.92 1.11 24.54
C PRO A 136 4.81 0.30 23.60
N ALA A 137 4.42 -0.94 23.26
CA ALA A 137 5.17 -1.79 22.34
C ALA A 137 5.17 -1.25 20.90
N ASP A 138 3.99 -0.89 20.37
CA ASP A 138 3.85 -0.31 19.03
C ASP A 138 4.48 1.07 18.96
N LYS A 139 4.30 1.88 20.01
CA LYS A 139 4.94 3.18 20.19
C LYS A 139 6.46 3.06 20.06
N ILE A 140 7.07 2.03 20.67
CA ILE A 140 8.51 1.80 20.54
C ILE A 140 8.89 1.43 19.10
N ALA A 141 8.13 0.57 18.42
CA ALA A 141 8.49 0.11 17.07
C ALA A 141 8.35 1.21 16.00
N TRP A 142 7.28 2.02 16.09
CA TRP A 142 6.95 3.10 15.15
C TRP A 142 7.70 4.40 15.46
N LYS A 143 7.94 4.76 16.74
CA LYS A 143 8.76 5.94 17.09
C LYS A 143 10.26 5.74 16.91
N LYS A 144 10.74 4.49 16.74
CA LYS A 144 12.16 4.18 16.47
C LYS A 144 12.54 4.32 15.00
N ARG A 145 11.60 4.70 14.11
CA ARG A 145 11.93 4.94 12.71
C ARG A 145 12.82 6.17 12.55
N ALA A 146 13.53 6.24 11.42
CA ALA A 146 14.52 7.27 11.16
C ALA A 146 13.93 8.68 11.29
N VAL A 147 12.68 8.85 10.84
CA VAL A 147 11.95 10.10 10.97
C VAL A 147 10.58 9.84 11.58
N PHE A 148 10.32 10.46 12.73
CA PHE A 148 8.99 10.52 13.34
C PHE A 148 8.57 11.98 13.53
N GLN A 149 7.45 12.37 12.94
CA GLN A 149 6.88 13.71 13.11
C GLN A 149 5.46 13.63 13.67
N ASP A 150 5.06 14.65 14.44
CA ASP A 150 3.67 14.83 14.87
C ASP A 150 3.17 16.16 14.34
N TRP A 151 2.19 16.10 13.44
CA TRP A 151 1.63 17.30 12.82
C TRP A 151 0.47 17.89 13.62
N ASN A 152 -0.05 17.14 14.61
CA ASN A 152 -1.10 17.58 15.52
C ASN A 152 -2.24 18.36 14.81
N LEU A 153 -2.72 17.81 13.69
CA LEU A 153 -3.77 18.45 12.91
C LEU A 153 -5.10 18.40 13.67
N ASP A 154 -5.79 19.53 13.69
CA ASP A 154 -7.10 19.67 14.33
C ASP A 154 -8.09 18.64 13.76
N ASP A 155 -8.88 17.99 14.64
CA ASP A 155 -9.94 17.09 14.18
C ASP A 155 -11.16 17.92 13.76
N PRO A 156 -11.58 17.87 12.50
CA PRO A 156 -12.82 18.51 12.13
C PRO A 156 -14.01 17.82 12.83
N PRO A 157 -15.05 18.58 13.19
CA PRO A 157 -16.19 18.06 13.93
C PRO A 157 -16.85 16.89 13.17
N ALA A 158 -17.34 15.91 13.94
CA ALA A 158 -18.02 14.74 13.36
C ALA A 158 -19.34 15.11 12.68
N ILE A 159 -20.03 16.12 13.23
CA ILE A 159 -21.24 16.71 12.66
C ILE A 159 -20.88 18.16 12.33
N ASP A 160 -20.70 18.42 11.05
CA ASP A 160 -20.47 19.76 10.55
C ASP A 160 -21.82 20.50 10.45
N PRO A 161 -21.94 21.75 10.91
CA PRO A 161 -23.15 22.57 10.73
C PRO A 161 -23.49 22.87 9.26
N GLY A 162 -22.67 22.41 8.30
CA GLY A 162 -22.99 22.33 6.89
C GLY A 162 -22.04 23.11 5.98
N ASP A 163 -20.99 23.73 6.53
CA ASP A 163 -20.08 24.57 5.74
C ASP A 163 -18.77 23.87 5.35
N LEU A 164 -18.38 22.76 5.99
CA LEU A 164 -17.12 22.03 5.73
C LEU A 164 -15.86 22.90 5.87
N SER A 165 -15.95 24.08 6.49
CA SER A 165 -14.84 25.03 6.63
C SER A 165 -13.68 24.44 7.41
N ALA A 166 -13.96 23.70 8.48
CA ALA A 166 -12.95 23.00 9.27
C ALA A 166 -12.26 21.90 8.45
N TYR A 167 -13.01 21.13 7.67
CA TYR A 167 -12.45 20.10 6.78
C TYR A 167 -11.54 20.72 5.72
N ARG A 168 -11.94 21.84 5.08
CA ARG A 168 -11.09 22.55 4.12
C ARG A 168 -9.82 23.12 4.74
N ARG A 169 -9.92 23.71 5.94
CA ARG A 169 -8.74 24.20 6.68
C ARG A 169 -7.74 23.07 6.92
N VAL A 170 -8.20 21.93 7.44
CA VAL A 170 -7.34 20.78 7.74
C VAL A 170 -6.78 20.17 6.45
N ARG A 171 -7.58 20.11 5.37
CA ARG A 171 -7.11 19.69 4.05
C ARG A 171 -5.95 20.55 3.58
N ASP A 172 -6.09 21.87 3.64
CA ASP A 172 -5.10 22.81 3.13
C ASP A 172 -3.84 22.82 4.00
N GLU A 173 -4.00 22.67 5.32
CA GLU A 173 -2.87 22.49 6.25
C GLU A 173 -2.11 21.18 5.99
N ALA A 174 -2.83 20.07 5.81
CA ALA A 174 -2.24 18.78 5.45
C ALA A 174 -1.49 18.88 4.12
N ARG A 175 -2.03 19.60 3.13
CA ARG A 175 -1.36 19.85 1.85
C ARG A 175 -0.02 20.56 2.04
N ALA A 176 0.02 21.63 2.83
CA ALA A 176 1.24 22.38 3.09
C ALA A 176 2.31 21.52 3.79
N LYS A 177 1.90 20.69 4.75
CA LYS A 177 2.79 19.76 5.45
C LYS A 177 3.33 18.65 4.54
N VAL A 178 2.49 18.12 3.64
CA VAL A 178 2.92 17.12 2.65
C VAL A 178 3.93 17.70 1.68
N LEU A 179 3.76 18.95 1.22
CA LEU A 179 4.76 19.61 0.37
C LEU A 179 6.11 19.73 1.09
N GLN A 180 6.11 20.17 2.35
CA GLN A 180 7.33 20.22 3.16
C GLN A 180 7.97 18.84 3.33
N LEU A 181 7.16 17.80 3.48
CA LEU A 181 7.65 16.43 3.57
C LEU A 181 8.32 15.97 2.27
N LEU A 182 7.73 16.28 1.13
CA LEU A 182 8.29 15.93 -0.18
C LEU A 182 9.62 16.66 -0.43
N GLU A 183 9.74 17.93 -0.02
CA GLU A 183 11.02 18.66 -0.06
C GLU A 183 12.11 18.02 0.82
N MET A 184 11.73 17.37 1.93
CA MET A 184 12.68 16.64 2.77
C MET A 184 13.11 15.30 2.17
N CYS A 185 12.37 14.79 1.18
CA CYS A 185 12.63 13.52 0.51
C CYS A 185 13.35 13.69 -0.85
N GLU A 186 13.69 14.93 -1.23
CA GLU A 186 14.55 15.25 -2.38
C GLU A 186 16.04 15.13 -2.04
#